data_AF-K1UN21-F1
#
_entry.id   AF-K1UN21-F1
#
_cell.length_a   1.000
_cell.length_b   1.000
_cell.length_c   1.000
_cell.angle_alpha   90.00
_cell.angle_beta   90.00
_cell.angle_gamma   90.00
#
_symmetry.space_group_name_H-M   'P 1'
#
loop_
_entity.id
_entity.type
_entity.pdbx_description
1 polymer ?
#
loop_
_entity_poly.entity_id
_entity_poly.type
_entity_poly.pdbx_seq_one_letter_code
_entity_poly.pdbx_strand_id
1 'polypeptide(L)'
;ENSLVEWAIEEDEDMDEEETDMLQEEQPKTAGRKADTRTLPELLIERHDILIERIGTRLKTHATETDIARLFIALVEYRFMRKCPIKTFRNALYEQFKEQEIVHERGIQKAYRNLTSPFGNSKKLVKDIGEDHEAIEELKAYLSN
;
A
#
# COMPACT_ATOMS: atom_id res chain seq x y z
N GLU A 1 -10.51 32.41 -54.64
CA GLU A 1 -9.62 33.48 -54.12
C GLU A 1 -10.27 34.01 -52.86
N ASN A 2 -9.63 33.88 -51.70
CA ASN A 2 -10.11 34.54 -50.49
C ASN A 2 -8.90 34.96 -49.65
N SER A 3 -8.60 36.24 -49.82
CA SER A 3 -7.87 37.20 -48.99
C SER A 3 -7.04 36.65 -47.83
N LEU A 4 -5.72 36.71 -48.03
CA LEU A 4 -4.71 36.87 -46.99
C LEU A 4 -4.95 38.22 -46.31
N VAL A 5 -5.03 38.23 -44.99
CA VAL A 5 -4.98 39.46 -44.19
C VAL A 5 -3.97 39.19 -43.08
N GLU A 6 -2.76 39.69 -43.32
CA GLU A 6 -1.73 39.92 -42.32
C GLU A 6 -2.16 41.13 -41.47
N TRP A 7 -2.16 40.97 -40.15
CA TRP A 7 -2.03 42.11 -39.23
C TRP A 7 -0.88 41.80 -38.29
N ALA A 8 0.16 42.63 -38.42
CA ALA A 8 1.25 42.78 -37.49
C ALA A 8 0.72 43.25 -36.13
N ILE A 9 1.24 42.67 -35.04
CA ILE A 9 1.32 43.34 -33.74
C ILE A 9 2.71 43.07 -33.17
N GLU A 10 3.28 44.15 -32.67
CA GLU A 10 4.67 44.45 -32.35
C GLU A 10 5.23 43.62 -31.18
N GLU A 11 6.55 43.44 -31.21
CA GLU A 11 7.38 43.10 -30.04
C GLU A 11 7.24 44.20 -28.99
N ASP A 12 6.90 43.84 -27.75
CA ASP A 12 7.26 44.60 -26.57
C ASP A 12 7.95 43.67 -25.57
N GLU A 13 9.08 44.17 -25.08
CA GLU A 13 10.13 43.53 -24.31
C GLU A 13 9.71 43.17 -22.87
N ASP A 14 10.29 42.06 -22.38
CA ASP A 14 10.68 41.75 -21.00
C ASP A 14 9.84 42.32 -19.84
N MET A 15 8.93 41.49 -19.30
CA MET A 15 8.56 41.54 -17.88
C MET A 15 8.91 40.21 -17.20
N ASP A 16 9.82 40.34 -16.24
CA ASP A 16 10.23 39.38 -15.24
C ASP A 16 9.01 38.88 -14.42
N GLU A 17 8.58 37.64 -14.65
CA GLU A 17 7.62 36.94 -13.79
C GLU A 17 8.31 35.72 -13.15
N GLU A 18 9.02 35.98 -12.04
CA GLU A 18 9.06 35.00 -10.96
C GLU A 18 7.63 34.83 -10.42
N GLU A 19 6.87 33.90 -10.98
CA GLU A 19 5.56 33.55 -10.44
C GLU A 19 5.36 32.04 -10.31
N THR A 20 5.58 31.61 -9.06
CA THR A 20 4.82 30.57 -8.35
C THR A 20 5.16 29.10 -8.60
N ASP A 21 5.91 28.57 -7.63
CA ASP A 21 5.78 27.21 -7.12
C ASP A 21 4.39 27.04 -6.47
N MET A 22 3.33 27.10 -7.28
CA MET A 22 1.99 26.67 -6.90
C MET A 22 2.02 25.15 -6.81
N LEU A 23 2.38 24.68 -5.61
CA LEU A 23 1.92 23.45 -4.98
C LEU A 23 0.73 22.88 -5.75
N GLN A 24 0.95 21.79 -6.48
CA GLN A 24 -0.14 20.99 -7.01
C GLN A 24 -0.94 20.48 -5.81
N GLU A 25 -1.98 21.22 -5.43
CA GLU A 25 -3.02 20.76 -4.54
C GLU A 25 -3.57 19.46 -5.16
N GLU A 26 -3.18 18.34 -4.56
CA GLU A 26 -3.80 17.05 -4.83
C GLU A 26 -5.31 17.23 -4.68
N GLN A 27 -6.01 17.22 -5.82
CA GLN A 27 -7.46 17.23 -5.83
C GLN A 27 -7.99 16.16 -4.85
N PRO A 28 -8.80 16.51 -3.84
CA PRO A 28 -9.40 15.52 -2.96
C PRO A 28 -10.44 14.74 -3.76
N LYS A 29 -10.04 13.56 -4.25
CA LYS A 29 -10.98 12.64 -4.90
C LYS A 29 -11.85 11.97 -3.84
N THR A 30 -13.15 12.26 -3.97
CA THR A 30 -14.33 11.55 -3.49
C THR A 30 -14.60 11.51 -1.98
N ALA A 31 -15.48 12.43 -1.56
CA ALA A 31 -16.37 12.24 -0.42
C ALA A 31 -17.14 10.91 -0.51
N GLY A 32 -17.15 10.13 0.58
CA GLY A 32 -18.18 9.11 0.83
C GLY A 32 -17.74 7.70 1.18
N ARG A 33 -16.44 7.34 1.16
CA ARG A 33 -16.00 6.05 1.72
C ARG A 33 -15.61 6.23 3.18
N LYS A 34 -16.46 5.79 4.11
CA LYS A 34 -16.09 5.73 5.53
C LYS A 34 -14.77 4.96 5.63
N ALA A 35 -13.76 5.57 6.26
CA ALA A 35 -12.51 4.88 6.53
C ALA A 35 -12.82 3.64 7.37
N ASP A 36 -12.23 2.52 7.00
CA ASP A 36 -12.33 1.30 7.79
C ASP A 36 -11.37 1.45 8.98
N THR A 37 -11.94 1.63 10.17
CA THR A 37 -11.26 1.91 11.45
C THR A 37 -11.16 0.67 12.33
N ARG A 38 -11.33 -0.53 11.77
CA ARG A 38 -11.27 -1.76 12.55
C ARG A 38 -9.88 -1.96 13.16
N THR A 39 -9.85 -2.39 14.41
CA THR A 39 -8.61 -2.72 15.12
C THR A 39 -8.07 -4.09 14.68
N LEU A 40 -6.82 -4.41 15.01
CA LEU A 40 -6.22 -5.71 14.62
C LEU A 40 -7.06 -6.90 15.13
N PRO A 41 -7.50 -6.96 16.41
CA PRO A 41 -8.37 -8.03 16.88
C PRO A 41 -9.69 -8.15 16.11
N GLU A 42 -10.31 -7.03 15.72
CA GLU A 42 -11.56 -7.03 14.95
C GLU A 42 -11.40 -7.54 13.52
N LEU A 43 -10.20 -7.39 12.95
CA LEU A 43 -9.86 -7.92 11.65
C LEU A 43 -9.64 -9.45 11.72
N LEU A 44 -9.09 -9.97 12.81
CA LEU A 44 -8.81 -11.38 13.00
C LEU A 44 -10.10 -12.21 13.20
N ILE A 45 -10.14 -13.41 12.65
CA ILE A 45 -11.32 -14.28 12.68
C ILE A 45 -11.34 -15.13 13.95
N GLU A 46 -10.23 -15.77 14.29
CA GLU A 46 -10.08 -16.69 15.44
C GLU A 46 -8.67 -16.60 16.03
N ARG A 47 -8.46 -17.19 17.21
CA ARG A 47 -7.14 -17.27 17.90
C ARG A 47 -6.46 -15.90 18.04
N HIS A 48 -7.22 -14.88 18.44
CA HIS A 48 -6.77 -13.50 18.50
C HIS A 48 -5.47 -13.33 19.28
N ASP A 49 -5.39 -13.85 20.51
CA ASP A 49 -4.21 -13.68 21.37
C ASP A 49 -2.94 -14.29 20.74
N ILE A 50 -3.05 -15.53 20.25
CA ILE A 50 -1.93 -16.26 19.63
C ILE A 50 -1.48 -15.57 18.34
N LEU A 51 -2.41 -15.14 17.50
CA LEU A 51 -2.08 -14.45 16.25
C LEU A 51 -1.46 -13.09 16.52
N ILE A 52 -1.97 -12.32 17.49
CA ILE A 52 -1.41 -11.03 17.87
C ILE A 52 0.03 -11.21 18.38
N GLU A 53 0.29 -12.19 19.26
CA GLU A 53 1.64 -12.46 19.76
C GLU A 53 2.61 -12.84 18.63
N ARG A 54 2.18 -13.70 17.71
CA ARG A 54 2.99 -14.14 16.58
C ARG A 54 3.25 -13.03 15.56
N ILE A 55 2.22 -12.25 15.23
CA ILE A 55 2.37 -11.08 14.36
C ILE A 55 3.36 -10.11 15.00
N GLY A 56 3.18 -9.79 16.29
CA GLY A 56 4.09 -8.91 17.02
C GLY A 56 5.52 -9.43 17.04
N THR A 57 5.72 -10.74 17.24
CA THR A 57 7.03 -11.38 17.20
C THR A 57 7.67 -11.29 15.81
N ARG A 58 6.89 -11.57 14.74
CA ARG A 58 7.40 -11.47 13.36
C ARG A 58 7.79 -10.05 13.00
N LEU A 59 7.03 -9.06 13.44
CA LEU A 59 7.32 -7.64 13.22
C LEU A 59 8.59 -7.15 13.96
N LYS A 60 9.13 -7.89 14.94
CA LYS A 60 10.43 -7.54 15.56
C LYS A 60 11.62 -7.82 14.65
N THR A 61 11.51 -8.81 13.77
CA THR A 61 12.63 -9.25 12.91
C THR A 61 12.38 -8.95 11.43
N HIS A 62 11.12 -8.90 11.00
CA HIS A 62 10.69 -8.72 9.61
C HIS A 62 9.62 -7.64 9.51
N ALA A 63 10.07 -6.38 9.56
CA ALA A 63 9.22 -5.19 9.48
C ALA A 63 9.34 -4.43 8.14
N THR A 64 9.97 -5.01 7.11
CA THR A 64 10.11 -4.32 5.83
C THR A 64 8.76 -4.17 5.12
N GLU A 65 8.70 -3.26 4.13
CA GLU A 65 7.50 -3.03 3.32
C GLU A 65 7.00 -4.32 2.64
N THR A 66 7.93 -5.14 2.14
CA THR A 66 7.62 -6.42 1.51
C THR A 66 7.18 -7.46 2.53
N ASP A 67 7.83 -7.54 3.69
CA ASP A 67 7.45 -8.49 4.75
C ASP A 67 6.04 -8.24 5.26
N ILE A 68 5.68 -6.98 5.48
CA ILE A 68 4.33 -6.60 5.90
C ILE A 68 3.30 -6.90 4.80
N ALA A 69 3.67 -6.73 3.53
CA ALA A 69 2.80 -7.10 2.40
C ALA A 69 2.61 -8.63 2.30
N ARG A 70 3.67 -9.42 2.48
CA ARG A 70 3.60 -10.89 2.54
C ARG A 70 2.74 -11.36 3.71
N LEU A 71 2.93 -10.74 4.89
CA LEU A 71 2.12 -11.01 6.08
C LEU A 71 0.64 -10.71 5.83
N PHE A 72 0.33 -9.57 5.22
CA PHE A 72 -1.04 -9.22 4.85
C PHE A 72 -1.66 -10.26 3.91
N ILE A 73 -0.93 -10.67 2.86
CA ILE A 73 -1.37 -11.71 1.92
C ILE A 73 -1.64 -13.02 2.66
N ALA A 74 -0.71 -13.48 3.50
CA ALA A 74 -0.89 -14.69 4.27
C ALA A 74 -2.13 -14.63 5.17
N LEU A 75 -2.29 -13.55 5.95
CA LEU A 75 -3.42 -13.39 6.85
C LEU A 75 -4.78 -13.41 6.13
N VAL A 76 -4.87 -12.75 4.97
CA VAL A 76 -6.12 -12.65 4.20
C VAL A 76 -6.41 -13.93 3.42
N GLU A 77 -5.42 -14.52 2.76
CA GLU A 77 -5.62 -15.70 1.89
C GLU A 77 -5.85 -16.98 2.69
N TYR A 78 -5.16 -17.12 3.82
CA TYR A 78 -5.35 -18.25 4.74
C TYR A 78 -6.50 -18.04 5.72
N ARG A 79 -7.28 -16.96 5.55
CA ARG A 79 -8.51 -16.67 6.31
C ARG A 79 -8.27 -16.55 7.82
N PHE A 80 -7.08 -16.15 8.23
CA PHE A 80 -6.82 -15.73 9.62
C PHE A 80 -7.44 -14.36 9.91
N MET A 81 -7.61 -13.55 8.86
CA MET A 81 -8.12 -12.19 8.93
C MET A 81 -9.15 -11.92 7.83
N ARG A 82 -10.13 -11.06 8.11
CA ARG A 82 -11.05 -10.53 7.11
C ARG A 82 -10.30 -9.61 6.15
N LYS A 83 -10.63 -9.68 4.87
CA LYS A 83 -10.11 -8.75 3.87
C LYS A 83 -10.45 -7.30 4.26
N CYS A 84 -9.44 -6.45 4.26
CA CYS A 84 -9.55 -5.02 4.51
C CYS A 84 -8.58 -4.24 3.59
N PRO A 85 -8.70 -2.91 3.49
CA PRO A 85 -7.69 -2.09 2.81
C PRO A 85 -6.32 -2.18 3.51
N ILE A 86 -5.22 -2.12 2.75
CA ILE A 86 -3.85 -2.14 3.30
C ILE A 86 -3.65 -1.01 4.32
N LYS A 87 -4.22 0.16 4.07
CA LYS A 87 -4.21 1.30 5.01
C LYS A 87 -4.76 0.91 6.38
N THR A 88 -5.93 0.26 6.38
CA THR A 88 -6.58 -0.19 7.61
C THR A 88 -5.71 -1.22 8.34
N PHE A 89 -5.17 -2.20 7.61
CA PHE A 89 -4.26 -3.18 8.19
C PHE A 89 -3.02 -2.53 8.81
N ARG A 90 -2.35 -1.63 8.08
CA ARG A 90 -1.18 -0.90 8.58
C ARG A 90 -1.50 -0.08 9.82
N ASN A 91 -2.63 0.62 9.83
CA ASN A 91 -3.04 1.42 10.99
C ASN A 91 -3.37 0.55 12.20
N ALA A 92 -4.06 -0.58 11.98
CA ALA A 92 -4.33 -1.56 13.02
C ALA A 92 -3.04 -2.14 13.62
N LEU A 93 -2.04 -2.45 12.79
CA LEU A 93 -0.71 -2.88 13.27
C LEU A 93 -0.02 -1.79 14.08
N TYR A 94 -0.03 -0.54 13.58
CA TYR A 94 0.59 0.59 14.26
C TYR A 94 -0.07 0.90 15.62
N GLU A 95 -1.39 0.83 15.70
CA GLU A 95 -2.13 1.03 16.95
C GLU A 95 -1.87 -0.08 17.97
N GLN A 96 -1.77 -1.34 17.51
CA GLN A 96 -1.51 -2.49 18.36
C GLN A 96 -0.05 -2.55 18.83
N PHE A 97 0.90 -2.19 17.96
CA PHE A 97 2.34 -2.30 18.18
C PHE A 97 3.04 -0.94 18.02
N LYS A 98 2.61 0.06 18.82
CA LYS A 98 3.15 1.43 18.78
C LYS A 98 4.66 1.51 19.01
N GLU A 99 5.20 0.55 19.75
CA GLU A 99 6.64 0.47 20.04
C GLU A 99 7.46 -0.06 18.85
N GLN A 100 6.82 -0.62 17.83
CA GLN A 100 7.49 -1.13 16.65
C GLN A 100 7.54 -0.07 15.54
N GLU A 101 8.67 0.02 14.85
CA GLU A 101 8.86 0.91 13.71
C GLU A 101 8.14 0.34 12.48
N ILE A 102 6.81 0.44 12.48
CA ILE A 102 5.99 0.00 11.34
C ILE A 102 6.14 0.99 10.19
N VAL A 103 6.66 0.49 9.07
CA VAL A 103 6.89 1.25 7.84
C VAL A 103 5.62 1.94 7.31
N HIS A 104 5.85 2.91 6.43
CA HIS A 104 4.79 3.75 5.89
C HIS A 104 3.87 2.99 4.91
N GLU A 105 2.60 3.40 4.87
CA GLU A 105 1.54 2.82 4.04
C GLU A 105 1.92 2.72 2.56
N ARG A 106 2.52 3.78 1.99
CA ARG A 106 2.84 3.87 0.56
C ARG A 106 3.77 2.75 0.08
N GLY A 107 4.74 2.41 0.93
CA GLY A 107 5.69 1.33 0.69
C GLY A 107 5.03 -0.03 0.64
N ILE A 108 4.23 -0.34 1.66
CA ILE A 108 3.49 -1.60 1.78
C ILE A 108 2.53 -1.76 0.59
N GLN A 109 1.83 -0.69 0.21
CA GLN A 109 0.95 -0.71 -0.96
C GLN A 109 1.71 -0.99 -2.26
N LYS A 110 2.92 -0.42 -2.42
CA LYS A 110 3.77 -0.69 -3.58
C LYS A 110 4.22 -2.14 -3.61
N ALA A 111 4.70 -2.66 -2.48
CA ALA A 111 5.12 -4.05 -2.35
C ALA A 111 3.96 -5.02 -2.63
N TYR A 112 2.79 -4.78 -2.06
CA TYR A 112 1.60 -5.58 -2.33
C TYR A 112 1.20 -5.57 -3.81
N ARG A 113 1.22 -4.41 -4.47
CA ARG A 113 0.94 -4.31 -5.91
C ARG A 113 1.95 -5.11 -6.73
N ASN A 114 3.23 -5.10 -6.34
CA ASN A 114 4.26 -5.91 -6.99
C ASN A 114 4.00 -7.41 -6.79
N LEU A 115 3.79 -7.83 -5.54
CA LEU A 115 3.50 -9.23 -5.19
C LEU A 115 2.27 -9.78 -5.92
N THR A 116 1.24 -8.95 -6.09
CA THR A 116 0.01 -9.32 -6.81
C THR A 116 0.05 -9.03 -8.31
N SER A 117 1.19 -8.57 -8.84
CA SER A 117 1.34 -8.33 -10.28
C SER A 117 1.61 -9.65 -11.03
N PRO A 118 1.22 -9.74 -12.31
CA PRO A 118 1.55 -10.89 -13.15
C PRO A 118 3.07 -11.05 -13.30
N PHE A 119 3.55 -12.28 -13.15
CA PHE A 119 4.95 -12.59 -13.40
C PHE A 119 5.18 -12.84 -14.89
N GLY A 120 5.74 -11.86 -15.59
CA GLY A 120 5.99 -11.92 -17.03
C GLY A 120 4.71 -12.23 -17.82
N ASN A 121 4.80 -13.16 -18.77
CA ASN A 121 3.65 -13.61 -19.58
C ASN A 121 2.93 -14.83 -18.96
N SER A 122 3.23 -15.18 -17.71
CA SER A 122 2.65 -16.35 -17.07
C SER A 122 1.30 -16.03 -16.39
N LYS A 123 0.50 -17.05 -16.12
CA LYS A 123 -0.73 -16.92 -15.32
C LYS A 123 -0.47 -16.79 -13.81
N LYS A 124 0.79 -16.82 -13.38
CA LYS A 124 1.20 -16.75 -11.97
C LYS A 124 1.46 -15.30 -11.56
N LEU A 125 1.27 -15.01 -10.29
CA LEU A 125 1.64 -13.72 -9.70
C LEU A 125 3.05 -13.80 -9.10
N VAL A 126 3.67 -12.65 -8.84
CA VAL A 126 5.01 -12.59 -8.21
C VAL A 126 5.02 -13.34 -6.87
N LYS A 127 3.96 -13.20 -6.07
CA LYS A 127 3.80 -13.93 -4.79
C LYS A 127 3.72 -15.46 -4.92
N ASP A 128 3.50 -15.99 -6.13
CA ASP A 128 3.33 -17.43 -6.37
C ASP A 128 4.64 -18.09 -6.85
N ILE A 129 5.76 -17.34 -6.85
CA ILE A 129 7.03 -17.78 -7.40
C ILE A 129 8.18 -17.39 -6.47
N GLY A 130 9.18 -18.26 -6.38
CA GLY A 130 10.46 -17.97 -5.72
C GLY A 130 10.33 -17.70 -4.23
N GLU A 131 11.17 -16.79 -3.74
CA GLU A 131 11.31 -16.46 -2.32
C GLU A 131 10.01 -15.90 -1.71
N ASP A 132 9.23 -15.12 -2.47
CA ASP A 132 7.98 -14.55 -1.99
C ASP A 132 6.95 -15.63 -1.67
N HIS A 133 6.87 -16.67 -2.49
CA HIS A 133 5.98 -17.80 -2.26
C HIS A 133 6.38 -18.59 -1.02
N GLU A 134 7.68 -18.90 -0.89
CA GLU A 134 8.22 -19.62 0.26
C GLU A 134 7.99 -18.84 1.56
N ALA A 135 8.22 -17.53 1.56
CA ALA A 135 7.98 -16.68 2.71
C ALA A 135 6.49 -16.63 3.12
N ILE A 136 5.56 -16.61 2.15
CA ILE A 136 4.11 -16.61 2.44
C ILE A 136 3.64 -17.96 2.99
N GLU A 137 4.15 -19.09 2.47
CA GLU A 137 3.86 -20.42 3.00
C GLU A 137 4.51 -20.65 4.38
N GLU A 138 5.71 -20.12 4.62
CA GLU A 138 6.34 -20.12 5.96
C GLU A 138 5.47 -19.33 6.95
N LEU A 139 5.02 -18.13 6.58
CA LEU A 139 4.15 -17.29 7.41
C LEU A 139 2.84 -18.00 7.75
N LYS A 140 2.24 -18.69 6.77
CA LYS A 140 1.06 -19.54 7.02
C LYS A 140 1.33 -20.63 8.04
N ALA A 141 2.42 -21.39 7.86
CA ALA A 141 2.78 -22.45 8.79
C ALA A 141 3.03 -21.88 10.19
N TYR A 142 3.76 -20.78 10.28
CA TYR A 142 4.04 -20.07 11.52
C TYR A 142 2.78 -19.55 12.21
N LEU A 143 1.82 -18.99 11.47
CA LEU A 143 0.56 -18.48 12.03
C LEU A 143 -0.43 -19.60 12.39
N SER A 144 -0.34 -20.75 11.71
CA SER A 144 -1.25 -21.88 11.94
C SER A 144 -0.85 -22.80 13.10
N ASN A 145 0.43 -22.81 13.47
CA ASN A 145 0.98 -23.66 14.53
C ASN A 145 0.42 -23.32 15.92
#